data_AF-A0A2W5GZA1-F1
#
_entry.id   AF-A0A2W5GZA1-F1
#
_cell.length_a   1.000
_cell.length_b   1.000
_cell.length_c   1.000
_cell.angle_alpha   90.00
_cell.angle_beta   90.00
_cell.angle_gamma   90.00
#
_symmetry.space_group_name_H-M   'P 1'
#
loop_
_entity.id
_entity.type
_entity.pdbx_description
1 polymer ?
#
loop_
_entity_poly.entity_id
_entity_poly.type
_entity_poly.pdbx_seq_one_letter_code
_entity_poly.pdbx_strand_id
1 'polypeptide(L)' 'MKNNFQNLEGYGCQIPPKKEWVWAYFQQKGASELLILQFFDFMEKNKWETTSGTPIRDWKKAAFSWLCT' A
#
# COMPACT_ATOMS: atom_id res chain seq x y z
N MET A 1 -18.43 13.64 22.02
CA MET A 1 -18.16 12.28 21.52
C MET A 1 -16.70 12.25 21.09
N LYS A 2 -15.83 11.59 21.85
CA LYS A 2 -14.40 11.49 21.50
C LYS A 2 -14.30 10.44 20.40
N ASN A 3 -14.11 10.88 19.14
CA ASN A 3 -13.86 9.95 18.04
C ASN A 3 -12.52 9.26 18.33
N ASN A 4 -12.63 8.02 18.79
CA ASN A 4 -11.52 7.09 18.91
C ASN A 4 -11.02 6.77 17.50
N PHE A 5 -10.20 7.65 16.92
CA PHE A 5 -9.29 7.27 15.85
C PHE A 5 -8.23 6.37 16.48
N GLN A 6 -8.64 5.15 16.84
CA GLN A 6 -7.72 4.08 17.20
C GLN A 6 -6.75 3.96 16.03
N ASN A 7 -5.46 4.09 16.33
CA ASN A 7 -4.34 3.86 15.43
C ASN A 7 -4.61 2.66 14.51
N LEU A 8 -5.06 2.91 13.27
CA LEU A 8 -5.26 1.91 12.22
C LEU A 8 -3.91 1.52 11.57
N GLU A 9 -2.85 1.47 12.38
CA GLU A 9 -1.54 1.02 11.97
C GLU A 9 -1.64 -0.45 11.57
N GLY A 10 -1.06 -0.80 10.41
CA GLY A 10 -1.07 -2.18 9.92
C GLY A 10 -2.35 -2.65 9.20
N TYR A 11 -3.42 -1.85 9.11
CA TYR A 11 -4.68 -2.25 8.42
C TYR A 11 -4.73 -1.91 6.93
N GLY A 12 -3.69 -1.28 6.37
CA GLY A 12 -3.71 -0.87 4.96
C GLY A 12 -4.16 0.58 4.73
N CYS A 13 -4.73 1.23 5.74
CA CYS A 13 -5.30 2.58 5.64
C CYS A 13 -4.29 3.72 5.90
N GLN A 14 -3.06 3.40 6.31
CA GLN A 14 -2.01 4.38 6.51
C GLN A 14 -1.27 4.63 5.19
N ILE A 15 -1.33 5.88 4.72
CA ILE A 15 -0.86 6.29 3.41
C ILE A 15 -0.03 7.57 3.57
N PRO A 16 1.24 7.58 3.12
CA PRO A 16 1.98 6.45 2.57
C PRO A 16 2.28 5.39 3.65
N PRO A 17 2.32 4.10 3.30
CA PRO A 17 2.76 3.05 4.21
C PRO A 17 4.27 3.07 4.40
N LYS A 18 4.73 2.43 5.48
CA LYS A 18 6.16 2.13 5.65
C LYS A 18 6.60 1.13 4.58
N LYS A 19 7.76 1.36 3.96
CA LYS A 19 8.34 0.47 2.94
C LYS A 19 8.47 -0.98 3.45
N GLU A 20 8.84 -1.15 4.71
CA GLU A 20 8.98 -2.47 5.36
C GLU A 20 7.65 -3.24 5.39
N TRP A 21 6.51 -2.56 5.57
CA TRP A 21 5.20 -3.20 5.58
C TRP A 21 4.79 -3.69 4.20
N VAL A 22 5.07 -2.87 3.17
CA VAL A 22 4.86 -3.25 1.77
C VAL A 22 5.73 -4.47 1.45
N TRP A 23 7.02 -4.39 1.78
CA TRP A 23 7.96 -5.49 1.56
C TRP A 23 7.51 -6.80 2.21
N ALA A 24 7.18 -6.77 3.51
CA ALA A 24 6.70 -7.93 4.24
C ALA A 24 5.40 -8.49 3.66
N TYR A 25 4.47 -7.63 3.22
CA TYR A 25 3.21 -8.06 2.60
C TYR A 25 3.47 -8.84 1.29
N PHE A 26 4.31 -8.32 0.42
CA PHE A 26 4.63 -8.97 -0.85
C PHE A 26 5.46 -10.25 -0.64
N GLN A 27 6.42 -10.26 0.29
CA GLN A 27 7.17 -11.46 0.65
C GLN A 27 6.26 -12.57 1.19
N GLN A 28 5.28 -12.25 2.04
CA GLN A 28 4.28 -13.21 2.52
C GLN A 28 3.43 -13.82 1.39
N LYS A 29 3.31 -13.11 0.26
CA LYS A 29 2.60 -13.58 -0.94
C LYS A 29 3.51 -14.30 -1.94
N GLY A 30 4.80 -14.47 -1.62
CA GLY A 30 5.77 -15.13 -2.49
C GLY A 30 6.16 -14.31 -3.73
N ALA A 31 5.97 -12.98 -3.69
CA ALA A 31 6.34 -12.11 -4.79
C ALA A 31 7.86 -11.90 -4.87
N SER A 32 8.37 -11.70 -6.08
CA SER A 32 9.79 -11.39 -6.30
C SER A 32 10.10 -9.94 -5.92
N GLU A 33 11.34 -9.69 -5.47
CA GLU A 33 11.79 -8.33 -5.10
C GLU A 33 11.59 -7.31 -6.22
N LEU A 34 11.78 -7.72 -7.48
CA LEU A 34 11.55 -6.87 -8.64
C LEU A 34 10.10 -6.37 -8.71
N LEU A 35 9.13 -7.23 -8.43
CA LEU A 35 7.71 -6.85 -8.43
C LEU A 35 7.39 -5.88 -7.28
N ILE A 36 8.02 -6.06 -6.12
CA ILE A 36 7.89 -5.16 -4.96
C ILE A 36 8.42 -3.77 -5.31
N LEU A 37 9.60 -3.71 -5.93
CA LEU A 37 10.22 -2.45 -6.37
C LEU A 37 9.36 -1.75 -7.42
N GLN A 38 8.86 -2.48 -8.42
CA GLN A 38 7.97 -1.93 -9.44
C GLN A 38 6.69 -1.34 -8.85
N PHE A 39 6.06 -2.05 -7.91
CA PHE A 39 4.87 -1.55 -7.22
C PHE A 39 5.19 -0.28 -6.42
N PHE A 40 6.29 -0.29 -5.65
CA PHE A 40 6.66 0.84 -4.81
C PHE A 40 7.00 2.08 -5.64
N ASP A 41 7.81 1.93 -6.69
CA ASP A 41 8.17 3.01 -7.60
C ASP A 41 6.94 3.59 -8.31
N PHE A 42 6.00 2.73 -8.71
CA PHE A 42 4.74 3.17 -9.30
C PHE A 42 3.93 3.99 -8.29
N MET A 43 3.77 3.49 -7.06
CA MET A 43 3.00 4.17 -6.03
C MET A 43 3.65 5.49 -5.59
N GLU A 44 4.98 5.55 -5.45
CA GLU A 44 5.70 6.79 -5.13
C GLU A 44 5.55 7.84 -6.23
N LYS A 45 5.72 7.46 -7.50
CA LYS A 45 5.52 8.39 -8.64
C LYS A 45 4.11 8.96 -8.69
N ASN A 46 3.12 8.16 -8.31
CA ASN A 46 1.72 8.56 -8.22
C ASN A 46 1.34 9.15 -6.85
N LYS A 47 2.31 9.41 -5.96
CA LYS A 47 2.10 9.98 -4.62
C LYS A 47 1.08 9.22 -3.77
N TRP A 48 0.94 7.91 -4.01
CA TRP A 48 -0.06 7.06 -3.36
C TRP A 48 -1.51 7.54 -3.59
N GLU A 49 -1.76 8.15 -4.74
CA GLU A 49 -3.06 8.62 -5.19
C GLU A 49 -3.57 7.76 -6.36
N THR A 50 -4.89 7.74 -6.55
CA THR A 50 -5.54 7.23 -7.75
C THR A 50 -5.30 8.17 -8.93
N THR A 51 -5.60 7.72 -10.14
CA THR A 51 -5.54 8.56 -11.35
C THR A 51 -6.43 9.81 -11.29
N SER A 52 -7.44 9.82 -10.42
CA SER A 52 -8.31 10.97 -10.15
C SER A 52 -7.73 11.94 -9.10
N GLY A 53 -6.51 11.72 -8.61
CA GLY A 53 -5.86 12.54 -7.57
C GLY A 53 -6.42 12.31 -6.17
N THR A 54 -7.10 11.18 -5.93
CA THR A 54 -7.64 10.84 -4.61
C THR A 54 -6.68 9.91 -3.89
N PRO A 55 -6.29 10.17 -2.63
CA PRO A 55 -5.44 9.25 -1.88
C PRO A 55 -6.02 7.83 -1.86
N ILE A 56 -5.17 6.84 -2.11
CA ILE A 56 -5.57 5.43 -2.06
C ILE A 56 -6.07 5.13 -0.65
N ARG A 57 -7.25 4.55 -0.51
CA ARG A 57 -7.81 4.26 0.82
C ARG A 57 -7.15 3.06 1.51
N ASP A 58 -6.71 2.08 0.73
CA ASP A 58 -6.11 0.84 1.22
C ASP A 58 -4.99 0.37 0.28
N TRP A 59 -3.74 0.53 0.72
CA TRP A 59 -2.59 0.12 -0.09
C TRP A 59 -2.47 -1.39 -0.22
N LYS A 60 -3.00 -2.19 0.73
CA LYS A 60 -2.97 -3.66 0.62
C LYS A 60 -3.93 -4.13 -0.46
N LYS A 61 -5.09 -3.48 -0.59
CA LYS A 61 -6.02 -3.75 -1.69
C LYS A 61 -5.39 -3.40 -3.05
N ALA A 62 -4.68 -2.28 -3.12
CA ALA A 62 -3.95 -1.90 -4.32
C ALA A 62 -2.81 -2.90 -4.63
N ALA A 63 -2.05 -3.33 -3.62
CA ALA A 63 -1.01 -4.35 -3.76
C ALA A 63 -1.56 -5.71 -4.19
N PHE A 64 -2.70 -6.14 -3.64
CA PHE A 64 -3.38 -7.36 -4.06
C PHE A 64 -3.82 -7.28 -5.54
N SER A 65 -4.39 -6.15 -5.95
CA SER A 65 -4.75 -5.93 -7.36
C SER A 65 -3.51 -5.99 -8.27
N TRP A 66 -2.38 -5.45 -7.82
CA TRP A 66 -1.11 -5.50 -8.55
C TRP A 66 -0.57 -6.93 -8.69
N LEU A 67 -0.69 -7.74 -7.64
CA LEU A 67 -0.29 -9.16 -7.67
C LEU A 67 -1.16 -10.02 -8.59
N CYS A 68 -2.41 -9.63 -8.81
CA CYS A 68 -3.34 -10.34 -9.70
C CYS A 68 -3.33 -9.81 -11.15
N THR A 69 -2.49 -8.82 -11.45
CA THR A 69 -2.30 -8.31 -12.82
C THR A 69 -1.32 -9.20 -13.57
#